data_AF-A0A2J6NM37-F1
#
_entry.id   AF-A0A2J6NM37-F1
#
_cell.length_a   1.000
_cell.length_b   1.000
_cell.length_c   1.000
_cell.angle_alpha   90.00
_cell.angle_beta   90.00
_cell.angle_gamma   90.00
#
_symmetry.space_group_name_H-M   'P 1'
#
loop_
_entity.id
_entity.type
_entity.pdbx_description
1 polymer ?
#
loop_
_entity_poly.entity_id
_entity_poly.type
_entity_poly.pdbx_seq_one_letter_code
_entity_poly.pdbx_strand_id
1 'polypeptide(L)' 'MKTNTYDELISWLHGRDYDLTTAGTQLRLSRSGKVMAVVTPPDRYQVQDVDLTFNEWVEFNKCLRNIRHYLLANGQTE' A
#
# COMPACT_ATOMS: atom_id res chain seq x y z
N MET A 1 -14.36 17.05 1.88
CA MET A 1 -13.79 16.20 2.94
C MET A 1 -13.16 14.98 2.30
N LYS A 2 -11.82 14.87 2.29
CA LYS A 2 -11.07 13.64 1.94
C LYS A 2 -9.54 13.77 2.06
N THR A 3 -9.02 14.90 2.55
CA THR A 3 -7.57 15.11 2.70
C THR A 3 -6.96 14.36 3.89
N ASN A 4 -7.73 13.95 4.90
CA ASN A 4 -7.15 13.29 6.09
C ASN A 4 -6.80 11.81 5.87
N THR A 5 -7.53 11.07 5.02
CA THR A 5 -7.43 9.61 4.97
C THR A 5 -6.19 9.08 4.23
N TYR A 6 -5.62 9.86 3.31
CA TYR A 6 -4.39 9.47 2.63
C TYR A 6 -3.17 9.74 3.50
N ASP A 7 -3.07 10.93 4.10
CA ASP A 7 -1.95 11.30 4.97
C ASP A 7 -1.90 10.43 6.23
N GLU A 8 -3.06 10.03 6.77
CA GLU A 8 -3.17 9.04 7.83
C GLU A 8 -2.65 7.65 7.39
N LEU A 9 -2.97 7.22 6.16
CA LEU A 9 -2.45 5.97 5.59
C LEU A 9 -0.92 6.03 5.43
N ILE A 10 -0.40 7.11 4.85
CA ILE A 10 1.05 7.33 4.69
C ILE A 10 1.74 7.30 6.05
N SER A 11 1.22 8.04 7.04
CA SER A 11 1.77 8.08 8.39
C SER A 11 1.75 6.70 9.06
N TRP A 12 0.67 5.95 8.88
CA TRP A 12 0.53 4.58 9.41
C TRP A 12 1.50 3.59 8.76
N LEU A 13 1.80 3.75 7.47
CA LEU A 13 2.77 2.96 6.72
C LEU A 13 4.22 3.30 7.12
N HIS A 14 4.56 4.59 7.25
CA HIS A 14 5.88 5.03 7.68
C HIS A 14 6.24 4.50 9.07
N GLY A 15 5.26 4.43 9.99
CA GLY A 15 5.46 3.82 11.31
C GLY A 15 5.76 2.31 11.29
N ARG A 16 5.80 1.69 10.10
CA ARG A 16 6.09 0.27 9.86
C ARG A 16 7.19 0.07 8.81
N ASP A 17 7.97 1.12 8.54
CA ASP A 17 9.06 1.12 7.54
C ASP A 17 8.59 0.88 6.09
N TYR A 18 7.34 1.26 5.78
CA TYR A 18 6.79 1.20 4.44
C TYR A 18 6.52 2.60 3.88
N ASP A 19 6.88 2.78 2.61
CA ASP A 19 6.57 3.98 1.84
C ASP A 19 5.51 3.67 0.78
N LEU A 20 4.66 4.65 0.48
CA LEU A 20 3.66 4.53 -0.58
C LEU A 20 3.80 5.71 -1.52
N THR A 21 4.05 5.41 -2.80
CA THR A 21 4.18 6.43 -3.85
C THR A 21 3.12 6.21 -4.93
N THR A 22 2.72 7.30 -5.58
CA THR A 22 1.81 7.25 -6.73
C THR A 22 2.60 7.20 -8.04
N ALA A 23 2.19 6.33 -8.95
CA ALA A 23 2.71 6.26 -10.31
C ALA A 23 1.53 6.17 -11.29
N GLY A 24 1.04 7.34 -11.72
CA GLY A 24 -0.24 7.42 -12.43
C GLY A 24 -1.40 7.00 -11.55
N THR A 25 -2.18 6.02 -11.98
CA THR A 25 -3.29 5.43 -11.20
C THR A 25 -2.84 4.33 -10.25
N GLN A 26 -1.57 3.92 -10.30
CA GLN A 26 -1.04 2.86 -9.46
C GLN A 26 -0.43 3.42 -8.17
N LEU A 27 -0.52 2.62 -7.11
CA LEU A 27 0.21 2.85 -5.86
C LEU A 27 1.34 1.84 -5.74
N ARG A 28 2.55 2.31 -5.41
CA ARG A 28 3.72 1.46 -5.20
C ARG A 28 4.09 1.45 -3.72
N LEU A 29 3.95 0.29 -3.11
CA LEU A 29 4.37 0.02 -1.73
C LEU A 29 5.84 -0.40 -1.74
N SER A 30 6.68 0.31 -1.00
CA SER A 30 8.12 0.06 -0.91
C SER A 30 8.56 -0.12 0.54
N ARG A 31 9.67 -0.83 0.76
CA ARG A 31 10.34 -0.95 2.07
C ARG A 31 11.84 -0.88 1.82
N SER A 32 12.54 -0.02 2.56
CA SER A 32 13.99 0.20 2.39
C SER A 32 14.40 0.51 0.94
N GLY A 33 13.59 1.30 0.22
CA GLY A 33 13.84 1.68 -1.18
C GLY A 33 13.54 0.61 -2.24
N LYS A 34 13.14 -0.61 -1.84
CA LYS A 34 12.72 -1.67 -2.78
C LYS A 34 11.19 -1.67 -2.92
N VAL A 35 10.70 -1.68 -4.17
CA VAL A 35 9.27 -1.85 -4.44
C VAL A 35 8.87 -3.28 -4.10
N MET A 36 7.92 -3.42 -3.18
CA MET A 36 7.42 -4.69 -2.66
C MET A 36 6.13 -5.10 -3.37
N ALA A 37 5.27 -4.13 -3.68
CA ALA A 37 4.04 -4.37 -4.43
C ALA A 37 3.58 -3.15 -5.22
N VAL A 38 2.86 -3.43 -6.29
CA VAL A 38 2.14 -2.43 -7.09
C VAL A 38 0.65 -2.71 -6.96
N VAL A 39 -0.09 -1.79 -6.38
CA VAL A 39 -1.55 -1.85 -6.27
C VAL A 39 -2.16 -1.05 -7.41
N THR A 40 -3.00 -1.70 -8.20
CA THR A 40 -3.77 -1.09 -9.28
C THR A 40 -5.25 -1.10 -8.88
N PRO A 41 -5.90 0.06 -8.77
CA PRO A 41 -7.34 0.11 -8.48
C PRO A 41 -8.16 -0.69 -9.51
N PRO A 42 -9.36 -1.19 -9.16
CA PRO A 42 -10.06 -1.01 -7.89
C PRO A 42 -9.47 -1.79 -6.71
N ASP A 43 -8.85 -2.95 -6.99
CA ASP A 43 -8.53 -3.92 -5.96
C ASP A 43 -7.48 -4.97 -6.40
N ARG A 44 -6.74 -4.69 -7.48
CA ARG A 44 -5.72 -5.60 -8.00
C ARG A 44 -4.38 -5.21 -7.41
N TYR A 45 -3.51 -6.19 -7.18
CA TYR A 45 -2.13 -5.91 -6.81
C TYR A 45 -1.21 -7.00 -7.33
N GLN A 46 0.04 -6.62 -7.57
CA GLN A 46 1.12 -7.51 -7.91
C GLN A 46 2.19 -7.39 -6.83
N VAL A 47 2.45 -8.50 -6.14
CA VAL A 47 3.58 -8.61 -5.21
C VAL A 47 4.82 -8.92 -6.03
N GLN A 48 5.91 -8.22 -5.74
CA GLN A 48 7.21 -8.48 -6.36
C GLN A 48 7.92 -9.64 -5.66
N ASP A 49 9.06 -10.07 -6.19
CA ASP A 49 9.88 -11.08 -5.52
C ASP A 49 10.44 -10.53 -4.18
N VAL A 50 9.84 -10.99 -3.08
CA VAL A 50 10.09 -10.53 -1.72
C VAL A 50 10.49 -11.71 -0.85
N ASP A 51 11.70 -11.66 -0.33
CA ASP A 51 12.19 -12.60 0.67
C ASP A 51 11.83 -12.03 2.05
N LEU A 52 10.75 -12.55 2.64
CA LEU A 52 10.20 -12.09 3.90
C LEU A 52 10.04 -13.27 4.86
N THR A 53 10.37 -13.05 6.13
CA THR A 53 9.97 -13.98 7.19
C THR A 53 8.44 -13.99 7.33
N PHE A 54 7.88 -15.01 7.99
CA PHE A 54 6.44 -15.08 8.21
C PHE A 54 5.87 -13.83 8.90
N ASN A 55 6.56 -13.30 9.91
CA ASN A 55 6.12 -12.10 10.63
C ASN A 55 6.09 -10.88 9.72
N GLU A 56 7.11 -10.72 8.88
CA GLU A 56 7.16 -9.62 7.92
C GLU A 56 6.12 -9.78 6.82
N TRP A 57 5.85 -11.01 6.39
CA TRP A 57 4.78 -11.32 5.45
C TRP A 57 3.41 -10.93 6.03
N VAL A 58 3.15 -11.20 7.31
CA VAL A 58 1.92 -10.78 7.99
C VAL A 58 1.79 -9.26 8.04
N GLU A 59 2.86 -8.54 8.41
CA GLU A 59 2.84 -7.07 8.42
C GLU A 59 2.68 -6.48 7.01
N PHE A 60 3.34 -7.05 6.02
CA PHE A 60 3.20 -6.66 4.62
C PHE A 60 1.75 -6.80 4.13
N ASN A 61 1.08 -7.91 4.45
CA ASN A 61 -0.32 -8.12 4.08
C ASN A 61 -1.27 -7.15 4.78
N LYS A 62 -0.99 -6.76 6.04
CA LYS A 62 -1.76 -5.70 6.71
C LYS A 62 -1.65 -4.37 5.96
N CYS A 63 -0.46 -4.05 5.46
CA CYS A 63 -0.22 -2.84 4.67
C CYS A 63 -1.01 -2.87 3.36
N LEU A 64 -0.91 -3.96 2.60
CA LEU A 64 -1.68 -4.14 1.37
C LEU A 64 -3.19 -4.02 1.60
N ARG A 65 -3.71 -4.66 2.65
CA ARG A 65 -5.13 -4.60 2.99
C ARG A 65 -5.60 -3.17 3.25
N ASN A 66 -4.84 -2.39 4.02
CA ASN A 66 -5.23 -1.01 4.34
C ASN A 66 -5.15 -0.08 3.12
N ILE A 67 -4.17 -0.27 2.23
CA ILE A 67 -4.11 0.44 0.95
C ILE A 67 -5.36 0.14 0.11
N ARG A 68 -5.76 -1.14 0.00
CA ARG A 68 -6.96 -1.55 -0.72
C ARG A 68 -8.24 -0.96 -0.12
N HIS A 69 -8.38 -0.99 1.22
CA HIS A 69 -9.52 -0.34 1.89
C HIS A 69 -9.57 1.16 1.64
N TYR A 70 -8.43 1.84 1.61
CA TYR A 70 -8.34 3.25 1.23
C TYR A 70 -8.84 3.47 -0.21
N LEU A 71 -8.42 2.65 -1.18
CA LEU A 71 -8.86 2.76 -2.58
C LEU A 71 -10.39 2.59 -2.70
N LEU A 72 -10.93 1.57 -2.04
CA LEU A 72 -12.37 1.29 -2.00
C LEU A 72 -13.17 2.44 -1.37
N ALA A 73 -12.74 2.93 -0.20
CA ALA A 73 -13.41 4.04 0.49
C ALA A 73 -13.39 5.34 -0.32
N ASN A 74 -12.38 5.52 -1.18
CA ASN A 74 -12.26 6.72 -1.99
C ASN A 74 -12.99 6.65 -3.33
N GLY A 75 -13.61 5.52 -3.68
CA GLY A 75 -14.34 5.37 -4.94
C GLY A 75 -13.42 5.34 -6.15
N GLN A 76 -12.13 4.99 -5.97
CA GLN A 76 -11.22 4.68 -7.08
C GLN A 76 -11.52 3.29 -7.62
N THR A 77 -12.80 3.00 -7.84
CA THR A 77 -13.30 1.67 -8.17
C THR A 77 -13.49 1.43 -9.67
N GLU A 78 -13.34 2.45 -10.52
CA GLU A 78 -13.56 2.38 -11.97
C GLU A 78 -12.63 3.32 -12.74
#